data_AF-A0A128A325-F1
#
_entry.id   AF-A0A128A325-F1
#
_cell.length_a   1.000
_cell.length_b   1.000
_cell.length_c   1.000
_cell.angle_alpha   90.00
_cell.angle_beta   90.00
_cell.angle_gamma   90.00
#
_symmetry.space_group_name_H-M   'P 1'
#
loop_
_entity.id
_entity.type
_entity.pdbx_description
1 polymer ?
#
loop_
_entity_poly.entity_id
_entity_poly.type
_entity_poly.pdbx_seq_one_letter_code
_entity_poly.pdbx_strand_id
1 'polypeptide(L)'
;MNMFLRTKNRKAISAVLTTLIILVASVVLGTGVVLYGTSLFQTGAQSSGIAVQGSHVWVNSTSSPTYVWGAAEIRNSGDKILSVDQINVRGTQVPFASWYYSNNQTAVTAANFQSQLTYTGTTGTGLMKSFASGAPTGCTTATTQFYINEFGLGSSNPTVCFTQASGPISLKPGDRAIVYFQVPNGILSTVDAGSQSSVAVYAGSVGAPQSVTVESK
;
A
#
# COMPACT_ATOMS: atom_id res chain seq x y z
N MET A 1 -34.19 28.85 -73.82
CA MET A 1 -33.54 27.63 -74.35
C MET A 1 -32.18 27.52 -73.66
N ASN A 2 -32.12 26.89 -72.49
CA ASN A 2 -30.90 26.85 -71.67
C ASN A 2 -30.08 25.60 -72.01
N MET A 3 -28.94 25.83 -72.63
CA MET A 3 -27.97 24.82 -73.04
C MET A 3 -27.06 24.50 -71.85
N PHE A 4 -27.20 23.31 -71.27
CA PHE A 4 -26.31 22.81 -70.23
C PHE A 4 -24.95 22.43 -70.85
N LEU A 5 -23.91 23.23 -70.57
CA LEU A 5 -22.52 22.91 -70.92
C LEU A 5 -22.00 21.77 -70.04
N ARG A 6 -21.73 20.61 -70.66
CA ARG A 6 -21.21 19.41 -70.00
C ARG A 6 -19.69 19.49 -69.88
N THR A 7 -19.18 19.79 -68.69
CA THR A 7 -17.73 19.87 -68.42
C THR A 7 -17.09 18.47 -68.41
N LYS A 8 -16.19 18.20 -69.38
CA LYS A 8 -15.54 16.90 -69.64
C LYS A 8 -14.48 16.47 -68.60
N ASN A 9 -14.17 17.29 -67.59
CA ASN A 9 -13.03 17.09 -66.67
C ASN A 9 -13.39 16.52 -65.28
N ARG A 10 -14.66 16.17 -65.01
CA ARG A 10 -15.08 15.62 -63.70
C ARG A 10 -14.43 14.27 -63.34
N LYS A 11 -14.00 13.49 -64.34
CA LYS A 11 -13.35 12.18 -64.12
C LYS A 11 -11.96 12.31 -63.49
N ALA A 12 -11.17 13.31 -63.89
CA ALA A 12 -9.84 13.54 -63.30
C ALA A 12 -9.95 14.02 -61.84
N ILE A 13 -10.95 14.85 -61.54
CA ILE A 13 -11.20 15.37 -60.19
C ILE A 13 -11.67 14.26 -59.24
N SER A 14 -12.48 13.31 -59.70
CA SER A 14 -12.94 12.18 -58.88
C SER A 14 -11.80 11.25 -58.46
N ALA A 15 -10.79 11.05 -59.32
CA ALA A 15 -9.63 10.22 -59.01
C ALA A 15 -8.77 10.88 -57.90
N VAL A 16 -8.56 12.19 -57.98
CA VAL A 16 -7.84 12.97 -56.96
C VAL A 16 -8.57 12.96 -55.62
N LEU A 17 -9.91 13.05 -55.64
CA LEU A 17 -10.70 12.99 -54.41
C LEU A 17 -10.59 11.61 -53.74
N THR A 18 -10.64 10.52 -54.51
CA THR A 18 -10.50 9.17 -53.95
C THR A 18 -9.13 8.91 -53.36
N THR A 19 -8.05 9.41 -53.99
CA THR A 19 -6.70 9.26 -53.43
C THR A 19 -6.52 10.08 -52.15
N LEU A 20 -7.09 11.29 -52.07
CA LEU A 20 -7.11 12.08 -50.83
C LEU A 20 -7.87 11.38 -49.71
N ILE A 21 -9.05 10.81 -49.99
CA ILE A 21 -9.82 10.07 -48.98
C ILE A 21 -9.01 8.88 -48.44
N ILE A 22 -8.37 8.11 -49.32
CA ILE A 22 -7.56 6.96 -48.92
C ILE A 22 -6.33 7.40 -48.10
N LEU A 23 -5.68 8.50 -48.50
CA LEU A 23 -4.51 9.03 -47.80
C LEU A 23 -4.87 9.54 -46.40
N VAL A 24 -5.99 10.26 -46.26
CA VAL A 24 -6.47 10.71 -44.96
C VAL A 24 -6.90 9.52 -44.09
N ALA A 25 -7.66 8.57 -44.66
CA ALA A 25 -8.10 7.39 -43.94
C ALA A 25 -6.90 6.55 -43.45
N SER A 26 -5.85 6.37 -44.25
CA SER A 26 -4.67 5.59 -43.86
C SER A 26 -3.89 6.26 -42.73
N VAL A 27 -3.71 7.58 -42.76
CA VAL A 27 -3.04 8.33 -41.69
C VAL A 27 -3.85 8.29 -40.39
N VAL A 28 -5.17 8.44 -40.46
CA VAL A 28 -6.03 8.38 -39.27
C VAL A 28 -6.03 6.99 -38.64
N LEU A 29 -6.14 5.92 -39.43
CA LEU A 29 -6.06 4.55 -38.93
C LEU A 29 -4.67 4.23 -38.37
N GLY A 30 -3.60 4.68 -39.05
CA GLY A 30 -2.23 4.49 -38.59
C GLY A 30 -1.95 5.14 -37.23
N THR A 31 -2.37 6.40 -37.06
CA THR A 31 -2.21 7.10 -35.78
C THR A 31 -3.04 6.47 -34.66
N GLY A 32 -4.27 6.00 -34.95
CA GLY A 32 -5.10 5.28 -33.98
C GLY A 32 -4.45 4.00 -33.45
N VAL A 33 -3.88 3.18 -34.33
CA VAL A 33 -3.19 1.93 -33.93
C VAL A 33 -1.93 2.23 -33.13
N VAL A 34 -1.15 3.24 -33.50
CA VAL A 34 0.05 3.64 -32.76
C VAL A 34 -0.30 4.16 -31.36
N LEU A 35 -1.28 5.05 -31.24
CA LEU A 35 -1.72 5.55 -29.94
C LEU A 35 -2.26 4.43 -29.05
N TYR A 36 -3.07 3.52 -29.61
CA TYR A 36 -3.57 2.37 -28.86
C TYR A 36 -2.43 1.44 -28.43
N GLY A 37 -1.52 1.09 -29.35
CA GLY A 37 -0.37 0.25 -29.07
C GLY A 37 0.52 0.84 -27.97
N THR A 38 0.87 2.13 -28.07
CA THR A 38 1.66 2.82 -27.03
C THR A 38 0.93 2.85 -25.68
N SER A 39 -0.39 3.03 -25.66
CA SER A 39 -1.16 3.01 -24.41
C SER A 39 -1.18 1.62 -23.76
N LEU A 40 -1.30 0.55 -24.54
CA LEU A 40 -1.20 -0.84 -24.06
C LEU A 40 0.18 -1.15 -23.52
N PHE A 41 1.25 -0.74 -24.21
CA PHE A 41 2.61 -0.96 -23.72
C PHE A 41 2.89 -0.14 -22.45
N GLN A 42 2.46 1.11 -22.37
CA GLN A 42 2.65 1.94 -21.17
C GLN A 42 1.92 1.37 -19.95
N THR A 43 0.69 0.88 -20.11
CA THR A 43 -0.08 0.28 -19.02
C THR A 43 0.38 -1.13 -18.67
N GLY A 44 0.83 -1.90 -19.66
CA GLY A 44 1.38 -3.25 -19.47
C GLY A 44 2.80 -3.28 -18.91
N ALA A 45 3.58 -2.21 -19.06
CA ALA A 45 4.94 -2.11 -18.53
C ALA A 45 5.00 -1.69 -17.05
N GLN A 46 3.93 -1.13 -16.48
CA GLN A 46 3.91 -0.73 -15.08
C GLN A 46 3.72 -1.95 -14.18
N SER A 47 4.71 -2.24 -13.34
CA SER A 47 4.61 -3.35 -12.39
C SER A 47 3.84 -2.95 -11.13
N SER A 48 3.11 -3.89 -10.55
CA SER A 48 2.65 -3.77 -9.16
C SER A 48 3.38 -4.75 -8.26
N GLY A 49 3.99 -4.20 -7.22
CA GLY A 49 4.70 -4.96 -6.21
C GLY A 49 4.58 -4.30 -4.84
N ILE A 50 4.45 -5.13 -3.81
CA ILE A 50 4.69 -4.71 -2.43
C ILE A 50 5.84 -5.52 -1.87
N ALA A 51 6.69 -4.86 -1.08
CA ALA A 51 7.71 -5.50 -0.29
C ALA A 51 7.32 -5.36 1.18
N VAL A 52 7.15 -6.48 1.88
CA VAL A 52 6.90 -6.52 3.32
C VAL A 52 8.17 -6.97 4.01
N GLN A 53 8.58 -6.25 5.04
CA GLN A 53 9.80 -6.52 5.80
C GLN A 53 9.55 -6.34 7.30
N GLY A 54 10.48 -6.87 8.11
CA GLY A 54 10.49 -6.65 9.55
C GLY A 54 9.22 -7.09 10.29
N SER A 55 8.47 -8.07 9.78
CA SER A 55 7.20 -8.45 10.40
C SER A 55 7.39 -9.16 11.74
N HIS A 56 6.72 -8.69 12.78
CA HIS A 56 6.74 -9.27 14.12
C HIS A 56 5.32 -9.50 14.64
N VAL A 57 5.19 -10.46 15.56
CA VAL A 57 3.95 -10.70 16.31
C VAL A 57 4.30 -10.96 17.77
N TRP A 58 3.67 -10.21 18.66
CA TRP A 58 3.85 -10.26 20.10
C TRP A 58 2.55 -10.64 20.79
N VAL A 59 2.64 -11.58 21.72
CA VAL A 59 1.57 -11.87 22.68
C VAL A 59 1.92 -11.29 24.03
N ASN A 60 1.01 -10.50 24.60
CA ASN A 60 1.16 -10.01 25.96
C ASN A 60 0.70 -11.09 26.95
N SER A 61 1.66 -11.68 27.64
CA SER A 61 1.42 -12.73 28.64
C SER A 61 0.95 -12.19 30.00
N THR A 62 1.12 -10.90 30.24
CA THR A 62 0.89 -10.26 31.55
C THR A 62 -0.47 -9.57 31.66
N SER A 63 -1.14 -9.29 30.54
CA SER A 63 -2.46 -8.66 30.52
C SER A 63 -3.57 -9.71 30.52
N SER A 64 -4.60 -9.51 31.36
CA SER A 64 -5.88 -10.23 31.32
C SER A 64 -6.99 -9.23 31.00
N PRO A 65 -7.63 -9.27 29.81
CA PRO A 65 -7.49 -10.27 28.74
C PRO A 65 -6.16 -10.20 27.96
N THR A 66 -5.76 -11.31 27.34
CA THR A 66 -4.55 -11.41 26.52
C THR A 66 -4.71 -10.63 25.23
N TYR A 67 -3.83 -9.66 24.99
CA TYR A 67 -3.80 -8.89 23.76
C TYR A 67 -2.62 -9.33 22.89
N VAL A 68 -2.90 -9.49 21.59
CA VAL A 68 -1.90 -9.86 20.59
C VAL A 68 -1.76 -8.71 19.60
N TRP A 69 -0.52 -8.31 19.37
CA TRP A 69 -0.18 -7.24 18.44
C TRP A 69 0.81 -7.76 17.42
N GLY A 70 0.65 -7.37 16.18
CA GLY A 70 1.66 -7.54 15.16
C GLY A 70 2.07 -6.20 14.58
N ALA A 71 3.20 -6.20 13.91
CA ALA A 71 3.65 -5.07 13.13
C ALA A 71 4.31 -5.55 11.84
N ALA A 72 4.19 -4.76 10.79
CA ALA A 72 4.79 -5.03 9.50
C ALA A 72 5.19 -3.71 8.82
N GLU A 73 6.33 -3.75 8.16
CA GLU A 73 6.79 -2.66 7.32
C GLU A 73 6.43 -2.97 5.88
N ILE A 74 5.87 -1.99 5.17
CA ILE A 74 5.35 -2.16 3.83
C ILE A 74 5.95 -1.07 2.96
N ARG A 75 6.46 -1.46 1.79
CA ARG A 75 6.93 -0.55 0.76
C ARG A 75 6.28 -0.87 -0.57
N ASN A 76 5.83 0.15 -1.29
CA ASN A 76 5.45 -0.02 -2.68
C ASN A 76 6.73 -0.15 -3.53
N SER A 77 6.97 -1.36 -4.04
CA SER A 77 8.11 -1.70 -4.90
C SER A 77 7.77 -1.70 -6.39
N GLY A 78 6.50 -1.42 -6.75
CA GLY A 78 6.06 -1.28 -8.12
C GLY A 78 6.08 0.17 -8.63
N ASP A 79 5.56 0.34 -9.84
CA ASP A 79 5.53 1.61 -10.59
C ASP A 79 4.15 2.30 -10.52
N LYS A 80 3.14 1.60 -9.99
CA LYS A 80 1.77 2.12 -9.82
C LYS A 80 1.44 2.40 -8.37
N ILE A 81 0.51 3.33 -8.13
CA ILE A 81 -0.05 3.56 -6.79
C ILE A 81 -0.76 2.28 -6.35
N LEU A 82 -0.48 1.83 -5.13
CA LEU A 82 -1.09 0.65 -4.53
C LEU A 82 -1.80 1.04 -3.23
N SER A 83 -2.86 0.31 -2.92
CA SER A 83 -3.60 0.47 -1.67
C SER A 83 -3.55 -0.83 -0.91
N VAL A 84 -2.94 -0.82 0.28
CA VAL A 84 -2.94 -1.96 1.20
C VAL A 84 -4.34 -2.10 1.79
N ASP A 85 -5.01 -3.21 1.48
CA ASP A 85 -6.43 -3.42 1.76
C ASP A 85 -6.68 -4.63 2.66
N GLN A 86 -5.72 -5.53 2.82
CA GLN A 86 -5.92 -6.69 3.69
C GLN A 86 -4.64 -7.12 4.42
N ILE A 87 -4.77 -7.41 5.72
CA ILE A 87 -3.74 -8.02 6.55
C ILE A 87 -4.36 -9.27 7.18
N ASN A 88 -3.73 -10.42 6.96
CA ASN A 88 -4.17 -11.70 7.48
C ASN A 88 -3.14 -12.27 8.45
N VAL A 89 -3.62 -12.80 9.57
CA VAL A 89 -2.81 -13.53 10.55
C VAL A 89 -3.38 -14.94 10.66
N ARG A 90 -2.55 -15.97 10.42
CA ARG A 90 -3.00 -17.37 10.35
C ARG A 90 -4.24 -17.57 9.44
N GLY A 91 -4.29 -16.85 8.32
CA GLY A 91 -5.40 -16.91 7.37
C GLY A 91 -6.66 -16.13 7.76
N THR A 92 -6.73 -15.55 8.96
CA THR A 92 -7.85 -14.70 9.39
C THR A 92 -7.56 -13.23 9.12
N GLN A 93 -8.52 -12.52 8.54
CA GLN A 93 -8.41 -11.10 8.25
C GLN A 93 -8.50 -10.26 9.52
N VAL A 94 -7.58 -9.30 9.66
CA VAL A 94 -7.60 -8.28 10.71
C VAL A 94 -8.43 -7.08 10.23
N PRO A 95 -9.45 -6.62 10.98
CA PRO A 95 -10.25 -5.45 10.59
C PRO A 95 -9.43 -4.15 10.55
N PHE A 96 -9.78 -3.22 9.65
CA PHE A 96 -9.10 -1.91 9.54
C PHE A 96 -9.10 -1.11 10.84
N ALA A 97 -10.19 -1.18 11.62
CA ALA A 97 -10.28 -0.51 12.91
C ALA A 97 -9.23 -1.01 13.93
N SER A 98 -8.62 -2.17 13.68
CA SER A 98 -7.53 -2.71 14.51
C SER A 98 -6.15 -2.37 13.96
N TRP A 99 -6.05 -1.61 12.86
CA TRP A 99 -4.78 -1.21 12.26
C TRP A 99 -4.44 0.21 12.65
N TYR A 100 -3.16 0.45 12.88
CA TYR A 100 -2.59 1.72 13.23
C TYR A 100 -1.35 1.90 12.37
N TYR A 101 -1.37 2.89 11.50
CA TYR A 101 -0.31 3.05 10.51
C TYR A 101 0.27 4.45 10.52
N SER A 102 1.49 4.54 9.99
CA SER A 102 2.12 5.78 9.60
C SER A 102 2.68 5.64 8.20
N ASN A 103 2.25 6.52 7.29
CA ASN A 103 2.77 6.61 5.92
C ASN A 103 3.43 7.97 5.65
N ASN A 104 3.72 8.74 6.71
CA ASN A 104 4.38 10.02 6.59
C ASN A 104 5.86 9.80 6.25
N GLN A 105 6.26 10.06 5.01
CA GLN A 105 7.63 9.81 4.53
C GLN A 105 8.72 10.63 5.24
N THR A 106 8.36 11.72 5.95
CA THR A 106 9.33 12.48 6.75
C THR A 106 9.62 11.81 8.10
N ALA A 107 8.63 11.08 8.64
CA ALA A 107 8.79 10.28 9.86
C ALA A 107 9.27 8.86 9.55
N VAL A 108 8.76 8.24 8.47
CA VAL A 108 9.14 6.91 7.98
C VAL A 108 10.25 7.01 6.93
N THR A 109 11.46 7.18 7.44
CA THR A 109 12.72 7.23 6.69
C THR A 109 13.22 5.82 6.33
N ALA A 110 14.29 5.74 5.52
CA ALA A 110 14.95 4.45 5.25
C ALA A 110 15.74 3.89 6.44
N ALA A 111 15.93 4.67 7.51
CA ALA A 111 16.70 4.25 8.68
C ALA A 111 15.82 3.58 9.76
N ASN A 112 14.58 4.04 9.94
CA ASN A 112 13.62 3.36 10.83
C ASN A 112 12.88 2.24 10.12
N PHE A 113 12.69 2.38 8.80
CA PHE A 113 12.31 1.25 7.97
C PHE A 113 13.46 0.25 7.99
N GLN A 114 13.21 -1.00 8.39
CA GLN A 114 14.17 -2.07 8.74
C GLN A 114 14.81 -1.98 10.12
N SER A 115 14.34 -1.05 10.98
CA SER A 115 14.72 -1.07 12.39
C SER A 115 13.96 -2.18 13.13
N GLN A 116 14.37 -2.46 14.37
CA GLN A 116 13.68 -3.41 15.22
C GLN A 116 12.32 -2.81 15.65
N LEU A 117 11.23 -3.26 15.01
CA LEU A 117 9.88 -2.86 15.41
C LEU A 117 9.69 -3.12 16.92
N THR A 118 9.23 -2.09 17.63
CA THR A 118 9.27 -2.10 19.10
C THR A 118 7.90 -2.35 19.71
N TYR A 119 7.86 -3.31 20.64
CA TYR A 119 6.68 -3.52 21.49
C TYR A 119 6.81 -2.73 22.80
N THR A 120 5.92 -1.77 23.02
CA THR A 120 5.90 -0.86 24.18
C THR A 120 4.95 -1.30 25.30
N GLY A 121 4.30 -2.46 25.15
CA GLY A 121 3.23 -2.93 26.04
C GLY A 121 1.84 -2.52 25.56
N THR A 122 0.81 -2.98 26.27
CA THR A 122 -0.58 -2.59 26.03
C THR A 122 -1.19 -1.85 27.21
N THR A 123 -2.14 -0.96 26.93
CA THR A 123 -2.99 -0.30 27.92
C THR A 123 -4.07 -1.26 28.42
N GLY A 124 -4.79 -0.89 29.48
CA GLY A 124 -5.93 -1.69 29.99
C GLY A 124 -7.09 -1.84 28.99
N THR A 125 -7.11 -1.07 27.90
CA THR A 125 -8.08 -1.18 26.81
C THR A 125 -7.57 -2.02 25.63
N GLY A 126 -6.35 -2.55 25.71
CA GLY A 126 -5.72 -3.35 24.65
C GLY A 126 -4.96 -2.57 23.60
N LEU A 127 -4.98 -1.23 23.65
CA LEU A 127 -4.21 -0.37 22.74
C LEU A 127 -2.71 -0.51 23.03
N MET A 128 -1.85 -0.42 22.01
CA MET A 128 -0.41 -0.30 22.23
C MET A 128 -0.07 0.97 23.02
N LYS A 129 0.83 0.85 24.00
CA LYS A 129 1.26 1.99 24.82
C LYS A 129 2.11 2.93 23.99
N SER A 130 1.91 4.23 24.13
CA SER A 130 2.86 5.18 23.54
C SER A 130 4.21 5.11 24.24
N PHE A 131 5.26 5.41 23.49
CA PHE A 131 6.59 5.60 24.02
C PHE A 131 6.61 6.75 25.05
N ALA A 132 7.43 6.65 26.11
CA ALA A 132 7.29 7.49 27.30
C ALA A 132 7.74 8.95 27.11
N SER A 133 8.45 9.29 26.02
CA SER A 133 8.97 10.64 25.78
C SER A 133 8.99 11.02 24.29
N GLY A 134 8.79 12.31 23.97
CA GLY A 134 8.95 12.80 22.60
C GLY A 134 7.78 12.50 21.65
N ALA A 135 6.56 12.84 22.05
CA ALA A 135 5.41 12.82 21.15
C ALA A 135 5.66 13.75 19.93
N PRO A 136 5.45 13.27 18.69
CA PRO A 136 5.51 14.13 17.51
C PRO A 136 4.45 15.24 17.61
N THR A 137 4.76 16.42 17.05
CA THR A 137 3.79 17.52 16.97
C THR A 137 2.50 17.04 16.29
N GLY A 138 1.36 17.18 16.98
CA GLY A 138 0.05 16.75 16.47
C GLY A 138 -0.29 15.27 16.73
N CYS A 139 0.57 14.51 17.41
CA CYS A 139 0.26 13.15 17.84
C CYS A 139 -0.10 13.12 19.34
N THR A 140 -1.37 12.89 19.65
CA THR A 140 -1.82 12.77 21.03
C THR A 140 -2.07 11.31 21.40
N THR A 141 -1.79 10.92 22.63
CA THR A 141 -2.18 9.60 23.14
C THR A 141 -3.70 9.55 23.26
N ALA A 142 -4.36 8.80 22.38
CA ALA A 142 -5.81 8.63 22.34
C ALA A 142 -6.16 7.16 22.04
N THR A 143 -7.43 6.78 22.09
CA THR A 143 -7.87 5.43 21.69
C THR A 143 -7.59 5.11 20.21
N THR A 144 -7.38 6.15 19.40
CA THR A 144 -7.18 6.06 17.95
C THR A 144 -5.75 6.38 17.53
N GLN A 145 -4.87 6.74 18.47
CA GLN A 145 -3.52 7.20 18.16
C GLN A 145 -2.52 6.83 19.25
N PHE A 146 -1.34 6.38 18.83
CA PHE A 146 -0.18 6.20 19.70
C PHE A 146 1.08 6.57 18.93
N TYR A 147 2.22 6.62 19.63
CA TYR A 147 3.50 6.92 18.99
C TYR A 147 4.62 6.05 19.53
N ILE A 148 5.53 5.63 18.66
CA ILE A 148 6.63 4.72 18.98
C ILE A 148 7.94 5.29 18.46
N ASN A 149 9.02 5.08 19.22
CA ASN A 149 10.37 5.29 18.72
C ASN A 149 10.92 3.94 18.24
N GLU A 150 10.98 3.76 16.92
CA GLU A 150 11.42 2.52 16.28
C GLU A 150 12.93 2.23 16.46
N PHE A 151 13.70 3.13 17.07
CA PHE A 151 15.14 2.96 17.35
C PHE A 151 15.45 2.63 18.82
N GLY A 152 14.43 2.42 19.66
CA GLY A 152 14.61 2.12 21.07
C GLY A 152 14.93 3.34 21.96
N LEU A 153 15.07 3.07 23.26
CA LEU A 153 15.27 4.08 24.31
C LEU A 153 16.63 4.80 24.11
N GLY A 154 16.59 6.11 23.81
CA GLY A 154 17.78 6.96 23.73
C GLY A 154 18.19 7.43 22.32
N SER A 155 17.41 7.11 21.28
CA SER A 155 17.68 7.59 19.92
C SER A 155 17.12 9.00 19.67
N SER A 156 17.93 9.88 19.08
CA SER A 156 17.58 11.24 18.63
C SER A 156 16.66 11.28 17.40
N ASN A 157 16.24 10.13 16.89
CA ASN A 157 15.41 10.00 15.71
C ASN A 157 13.93 10.31 16.00
N PRO A 158 13.15 10.76 15.00
CA PRO A 158 11.77 11.15 15.22
C PRO A 158 10.93 9.94 15.60
N THR A 159 10.29 10.03 16.76
CA THR A 159 9.15 9.19 17.13
C THR A 159 8.12 9.22 16.00
N VAL A 160 7.53 8.08 15.69
CA VAL A 160 6.54 7.94 14.62
C VAL A 160 5.14 7.94 15.23
N CYS A 161 4.24 8.76 14.70
CA CYS A 161 2.84 8.75 15.08
C CYS A 161 2.07 7.72 14.25
N PHE A 162 1.32 6.86 14.94
CA PHE A 162 0.46 5.86 14.34
C PHE A 162 -1.00 6.23 14.59
N THR A 163 -1.78 6.24 13.52
CA THR A 163 -3.20 6.60 13.55
C THR A 163 -4.04 5.41 13.11
N GLN A 164 -5.17 5.21 13.78
CA GLN A 164 -6.11 4.15 13.46
C GLN A 164 -6.57 4.27 12.00
N ALA A 165 -6.59 3.15 11.28
CA ALA A 165 -7.06 3.11 9.91
C ALA A 165 -8.59 3.14 9.85
N SER A 166 -9.12 3.94 8.92
CA SER A 166 -10.53 3.93 8.53
C SER A 166 -10.78 3.23 7.20
N GLY A 167 -9.72 2.77 6.53
CA GLY A 167 -9.77 2.12 5.22
C GLY A 167 -8.37 1.77 4.69
N PRO A 168 -8.26 1.47 3.39
CA PRO A 168 -7.01 1.06 2.77
C PRO A 168 -5.92 2.13 2.84
N ILE A 169 -4.66 1.70 2.97
CA ILE A 169 -3.50 2.59 3.04
C ILE A 169 -2.94 2.79 1.63
N SER A 170 -3.09 3.99 1.08
CA SER A 170 -2.53 4.32 -0.23
C SER A 170 -1.03 4.65 -0.15
N LEU A 171 -0.25 3.99 -1.00
CA LEU A 171 1.20 4.13 -1.12
C LEU A 171 1.56 4.43 -2.58
N LYS A 172 2.22 5.57 -2.82
CA LYS A 172 2.79 5.87 -4.13
C LYS A 172 4.03 5.00 -4.39
N PRO A 173 4.48 4.84 -5.65
CA PRO A 173 5.73 4.14 -5.95
C PRO A 173 6.88 4.65 -5.09
N GLY A 174 7.54 3.74 -4.36
CA GLY A 174 8.64 4.07 -3.45
C GLY A 174 8.25 4.50 -2.03
N ASP A 175 6.97 4.82 -1.78
CA ASP A 175 6.49 5.17 -0.44
C ASP A 175 6.58 3.95 0.50
N ARG A 176 6.81 4.27 1.77
CA ARG A 176 6.90 3.33 2.88
C ARG A 176 5.79 3.58 3.89
N ALA A 177 5.28 2.53 4.51
CA ALA A 177 4.43 2.62 5.68
C ALA A 177 4.84 1.57 6.70
N ILE A 178 4.67 1.92 7.97
CA ILE A 178 4.76 0.99 9.08
C ILE A 178 3.33 0.81 9.60
N VAL A 179 2.90 -0.43 9.76
CA VAL A 179 1.56 -0.77 10.25
C VAL A 179 1.69 -1.65 11.47
N TYR A 180 1.13 -1.20 12.57
CA TYR A 180 0.84 -2.00 13.74
C TYR A 180 -0.61 -2.45 13.67
N PHE A 181 -0.89 -3.68 14.04
CA PHE A 181 -2.24 -4.21 14.01
C PHE A 181 -2.51 -5.08 15.23
N GLN A 182 -3.69 -4.91 15.81
CA GLN A 182 -4.16 -5.77 16.89
C GLN A 182 -4.82 -7.01 16.28
N VAL A 183 -4.32 -8.19 16.64
CA VAL A 183 -4.87 -9.45 16.14
C VAL A 183 -6.18 -9.74 16.90
N PRO A 184 -7.26 -10.15 16.21
CA PRO A 184 -8.50 -10.54 16.86
C PRO A 184 -8.31 -11.64 17.91
N ASN A 185 -9.11 -11.58 18.97
CA ASN A 185 -9.06 -12.56 20.05
C ASN A 185 -9.36 -13.96 19.53
N GLY A 186 -8.60 -14.96 20.01
CA GLY A 186 -8.78 -16.37 19.66
C GLY A 186 -7.97 -16.86 18.46
N ILE A 187 -7.29 -15.98 17.72
CA ILE A 187 -6.40 -16.37 16.61
C ILE A 187 -5.02 -16.80 17.11
N LEU A 188 -4.51 -16.06 18.09
CA LEU A 188 -3.24 -16.28 18.75
C LEU A 188 -3.43 -16.09 20.25
N SER A 189 -2.65 -16.84 21.03
CA SER A 189 -2.70 -16.85 22.48
C SER A 189 -1.31 -17.05 23.07
N THR A 190 -1.21 -17.03 24.40
CA THR A 190 0.08 -17.23 25.09
C THR A 190 0.69 -18.60 24.84
N VAL A 191 -0.12 -19.62 24.49
CA VAL A 191 0.40 -20.95 24.15
C VAL A 191 1.10 -21.00 22.79
N ASP A 192 0.85 -20.00 21.92
CA ASP A 192 1.47 -19.90 20.61
C ASP A 192 2.85 -19.22 20.68
N ALA A 193 3.26 -18.72 21.85
CA ALA A 193 4.56 -18.11 22.04
C ALA A 193 5.70 -19.08 21.72
N GLY A 194 6.66 -18.64 20.91
CA GLY A 194 7.76 -19.45 20.40
C GLY A 194 7.41 -20.28 19.17
N SER A 195 6.13 -20.36 18.78
CA SER A 195 5.72 -21.05 17.55
C SER A 195 5.81 -20.11 16.34
N GLN A 196 6.11 -20.70 15.18
CA GLN A 196 5.99 -20.01 13.90
C GLN A 196 4.51 -19.79 13.56
N SER A 197 4.21 -18.63 13.00
CA SER A 197 2.91 -18.20 12.49
C SER A 197 3.08 -17.47 11.16
N SER A 198 1.98 -17.25 10.44
CA SER A 198 2.00 -16.51 9.17
C SER A 198 1.29 -15.16 9.29
N VAL A 199 1.92 -14.14 8.72
CA VAL A 199 1.33 -12.81 8.51
C VAL A 199 1.39 -12.53 7.01
N ALA A 200 0.26 -12.24 6.39
CA ALA A 200 0.20 -11.92 4.98
C ALA A 200 -0.43 -10.54 4.79
N VAL A 201 0.29 -9.65 4.11
CA VAL A 201 -0.20 -8.33 3.75
C VAL A 201 -0.53 -8.33 2.26
N TYR A 202 -1.65 -7.75 1.90
CA TYR A 202 -2.14 -7.64 0.54
C TYR A 202 -2.40 -6.18 0.18
N ALA A 203 -2.10 -5.84 -1.07
CA ALA A 203 -2.44 -4.59 -1.70
C ALA A 203 -3.08 -4.88 -3.07
N GLY A 204 -4.41 -4.95 -3.09
CA GLY A 204 -5.19 -5.41 -4.23
C GLY A 204 -4.82 -6.84 -4.59
N SER A 205 -4.35 -7.07 -5.82
CA SER A 205 -4.01 -8.41 -6.31
C SER A 205 -2.60 -8.90 -5.89
N VAL A 206 -1.81 -8.06 -5.22
CA VAL A 206 -0.45 -8.42 -4.80
C VAL A 206 -0.44 -8.77 -3.31
N GLY A 207 0.10 -9.93 -2.96
CA GLY A 207 0.25 -10.37 -1.58
C GLY A 207 1.70 -10.72 -1.25
N ALA A 208 2.11 -10.44 -0.02
CA ALA A 208 3.43 -10.78 0.49
C ALA A 208 3.26 -11.54 1.83
N PRO A 209 3.16 -12.88 1.80
CA PRO A 209 3.15 -13.69 3.00
C PRO A 209 4.54 -13.69 3.65
N GLN A 210 4.57 -13.54 4.97
CA GLN A 210 5.76 -13.59 5.82
C GLN A 210 5.55 -14.63 6.91
N SER A 211 6.60 -15.40 7.18
CA SER A 211 6.64 -16.33 8.29
C SER A 211 7.28 -15.63 9.49
N VAL A 212 6.59 -15.61 10.61
CA VAL A 212 7.00 -14.87 11.81
C VAL A 212 6.96 -15.78 13.03
N THR A 213 7.92 -15.62 13.93
CA THR A 213 7.87 -16.30 15.24
C THR A 213 7.06 -15.42 16.20
N VAL A 214 6.10 -16.02 16.90
CA VAL A 214 5.32 -15.32 17.92
C VAL A 214 6.20 -15.13 19.15
N GLU A 215 6.42 -13.89 19.55
CA GLU A 215 7.22 -13.53 20.72
C GLU A 215 6.32 -13.36 21.95
N SER A 216 6.71 -13.93 23.09
CA SER A 216 6.10 -13.58 24.38
C SER A 216 6.70 -12.28 24.89
N LYS A 217 5.85 -11.35 25.29
CA LYS A 217 6.23 -10.12 26.00
C LYS A 217 5.52 -10.01 27.34
#